data_AF-A0A537JU42-F1
#
_entry.id   AF-A0A537JU42-F1
#
_cell.length_a   1.000
_cell.length_b   1.000
_cell.length_c   1.000
_cell.angle_alpha   90.00
_cell.angle_beta   90.00
_cell.angle_gamma   90.00
#
_symmetry.space_group_name_H-M   'P 1'
#
loop_
_entity.id
_entity.type
_entity.pdbx_description
1 polymer ?
#
loop_
_entity_poly.entity_id
_entity_poly.type
_entity_poly.pdbx_seq_one_letter_code
_entity_poly.pdbx_strand_id
1 'polypeptide(L)'
;MKRIIFMTIIALTFCVFQRAYAQGCVAIKGTAGICSRPSDAKGWELNLNNRYFRSYKHFVGTIEQKQRVEEGSEVINHSYELDVTATRTLNSRWSLAMILPIMDFSRSSLYEHDGKTRHSTHSFGIGDARFSAYRWMFDPKTSHKGNLQIGAGIKLPTGNYNYQAYFYKKPDSSVLGPVDQSIQPGDGGTGLTVELNGFYNFSHVVGVYGDGFYLINPREVNGTSTARGGTASASAKKYNTDVMSVPDLFMARGGAAV
;
A
#
# COMPACT_ATOMS: atom_id res chain seq x y z
N MET A 1 5.28 -35.10 27.12
CA MET A 1 4.64 -33.94 27.79
C MET A 1 4.97 -32.59 27.12
N LYS A 2 6.24 -32.18 27.00
CA LYS A 2 6.60 -30.88 26.36
C LYS A 2 6.08 -30.69 24.92
N ARG A 3 6.11 -31.74 24.08
CA ARG A 3 5.57 -31.70 22.70
C ARG A 3 4.05 -31.54 22.63
N ILE A 4 3.32 -32.13 23.58
CA ILE A 4 1.85 -32.05 23.63
C ILE A 4 1.46 -30.63 24.04
N ILE A 5 2.08 -30.09 25.10
CA ILE A 5 1.86 -28.70 25.55
C ILE A 5 2.15 -27.70 24.41
N PHE A 6 3.21 -27.91 23.63
CA PHE A 6 3.56 -27.05 22.51
C PHE A 6 2.52 -27.10 21.37
N MET A 7 2.04 -28.28 21.00
CA MET A 7 0.94 -28.45 20.05
C MET A 7 -0.36 -27.82 20.54
N THR A 8 -0.66 -27.93 21.84
CA THR A 8 -1.84 -27.33 22.46
C THR A 8 -1.77 -25.80 22.45
N ILE A 9 -0.60 -25.21 22.71
CA ILE A 9 -0.39 -23.75 22.64
C ILE A 9 -0.58 -23.27 21.20
N ILE A 10 0.01 -23.94 20.20
CA ILE A 10 -0.17 -23.60 18.77
C ILE A 10 -1.66 -23.67 18.37
N ALA A 11 -2.35 -24.74 18.75
CA ALA A 11 -3.78 -24.88 18.46
C ALA A 11 -4.59 -23.75 19.11
N LEU A 12 -4.26 -23.37 20.35
CA LEU A 12 -4.89 -22.24 21.03
C LEU A 12 -4.60 -20.90 20.35
N THR A 13 -3.38 -20.63 19.88
CA THR A 13 -3.09 -19.38 19.14
C THR A 13 -3.87 -19.32 17.84
N PHE A 14 -4.00 -20.42 17.09
CA PHE A 14 -4.83 -20.47 15.88
C PHE A 14 -6.33 -20.30 16.19
N CYS A 15 -6.81 -20.77 17.33
CA CYS A 15 -8.20 -20.58 17.76
C CYS A 15 -8.53 -19.14 18.19
N VAL A 16 -7.56 -18.31 18.61
CA VAL A 16 -7.82 -16.93 19.05
C VAL A 16 -7.97 -15.96 17.87
N PHE A 17 -7.41 -16.27 16.69
CA PHE A 17 -7.47 -15.42 15.48
C PHE A 17 -8.71 -15.68 14.59
N GLN A 18 -9.86 -16.06 15.13
CA GLN A 18 -11.06 -16.35 14.31
C GLN A 18 -11.64 -15.13 13.57
N ARG A 19 -11.20 -13.90 13.91
CA ARG A 19 -11.66 -12.67 13.27
C ARG A 19 -10.47 -11.82 12.84
N ALA A 20 -9.97 -12.08 11.64
CA ALA A 20 -9.12 -11.11 10.93
C ALA A 20 -10.04 -10.04 10.32
N TYR A 21 -10.07 -8.85 10.91
CA TYR A 21 -10.77 -7.71 10.34
C TYR A 21 -9.86 -7.08 9.27
N ALA A 22 -10.19 -7.29 7.98
CA ALA A 22 -9.53 -6.56 6.91
C ALA A 22 -10.10 -5.13 6.88
N GLN A 23 -9.26 -4.14 7.16
CA GLN A 23 -9.60 -2.74 6.89
C GLN A 23 -9.22 -2.43 5.45
N GLY A 24 -10.21 -2.29 4.57
CA GLY A 24 -10.00 -1.76 3.22
C GLY A 24 -10.00 -0.24 3.27
N CYS A 25 -8.90 0.41 2.87
CA CYS A 25 -8.86 1.85 2.66
C CYS A 25 -9.20 2.18 1.20
N VAL A 26 -9.72 3.38 0.92
CA VAL A 26 -10.16 3.78 -0.44
C VAL A 26 -9.00 3.79 -1.44
N ALA A 27 -7.79 4.13 -0.97
CA ALA A 27 -6.55 4.00 -1.72
C ALA A 27 -5.64 3.01 -0.97
N ILE A 28 -5.54 1.77 -1.45
CA ILE A 28 -4.54 0.82 -0.97
C ILE A 28 -3.38 0.91 -1.94
N LYS A 29 -2.35 1.67 -1.57
CA LYS A 29 -1.07 1.63 -2.27
C LYS A 29 -0.26 0.44 -1.76
N GLY A 30 0.41 -0.26 -2.66
CA GLY A 30 1.36 -1.31 -2.32
C GLY A 30 2.45 -0.80 -1.38
N THR A 31 2.69 -1.54 -0.32
CA THR A 31 3.93 -1.43 0.43
C THR A 31 4.75 -2.66 0.07
N ALA A 32 5.90 -2.46 -0.59
CA ALA A 32 6.79 -3.53 -0.96
C ALA A 32 7.07 -4.44 0.24
N GLY A 33 6.88 -5.75 0.07
CA GLY A 33 7.20 -6.73 1.09
C GLY A 33 8.71 -6.82 1.28
N ILE A 34 9.22 -6.45 2.43
CA ILE A 34 10.63 -6.65 2.77
C ILE A 34 10.78 -8.11 3.21
N CYS A 35 11.22 -8.99 2.30
CA CYS A 35 11.76 -10.29 2.72
C CYS A 35 13.04 -10.01 3.52
N SER A 36 13.09 -10.50 4.76
CA SER A 36 14.25 -10.33 5.65
C SER A 36 15.51 -10.85 4.97
N ARG A 37 16.42 -9.93 4.69
CA ARG A 37 17.67 -10.21 3.99
C ARG A 37 18.62 -11.03 4.87
N PRO A 38 19.35 -12.00 4.30
CA PRO A 38 20.45 -12.63 5.02
C PRO A 38 21.49 -11.59 5.44
N SER A 39 21.83 -11.62 6.73
CA SER A 39 22.96 -10.97 7.42
C SER A 39 24.19 -10.66 6.55
N ASP A 40 24.62 -11.62 5.72
CA ASP A 40 25.94 -11.63 5.10
C ASP A 40 25.95 -11.36 3.58
N ALA A 41 24.81 -11.05 2.98
CA ALA A 41 24.78 -10.82 1.53
C ALA A 41 25.59 -9.56 1.16
N LYS A 42 26.51 -9.67 0.19
CA LYS A 42 27.34 -8.55 -0.27
C LYS A 42 26.84 -8.05 -1.61
N GLY A 43 26.99 -6.74 -1.84
CA GLY A 43 26.74 -6.14 -3.15
C GLY A 43 25.32 -5.61 -3.33
N TRP A 44 24.81 -5.74 -4.55
CA TRP A 44 23.47 -5.29 -4.94
C TRP A 44 22.49 -6.45 -4.89
N GLU A 45 21.29 -6.16 -4.40
CA GLU A 45 20.13 -7.05 -4.44
C GLU A 45 19.02 -6.36 -5.23
N LEU A 46 18.38 -7.10 -6.12
CA LEU A 46 17.19 -6.67 -6.84
C LEU A 46 16.01 -7.50 -6.34
N ASN A 47 14.99 -6.83 -5.84
CA ASN A 47 13.73 -7.45 -5.45
C ASN A 47 12.62 -6.93 -6.39
N LEU A 48 11.84 -7.86 -6.92
CA LEU A 48 10.67 -7.59 -7.72
C LEU A 48 9.45 -8.15 -6.98
N ASN A 49 8.54 -7.29 -6.59
CA ASN A 49 7.32 -7.68 -5.89
C ASN A 49 6.11 -7.23 -6.70
N ASN A 50 5.31 -8.17 -7.18
CA ASN A 50 4.09 -7.88 -7.91
C ASN A 50 2.86 -8.11 -7.02
N ARG A 51 1.88 -7.22 -7.13
CA ARG A 51 0.59 -7.34 -6.48
C ARG A 51 -0.51 -7.09 -7.49
N TYR A 52 -1.50 -7.97 -7.49
CA TYR A 52 -2.76 -7.74 -8.18
C TYR A 52 -3.90 -7.88 -7.16
N PHE A 53 -4.83 -6.94 -7.16
CA PHE A 53 -6.09 -7.12 -6.44
C PHE A 53 -7.25 -6.46 -7.16
N ARG A 54 -8.44 -7.01 -6.91
CA ARG A 54 -9.73 -6.47 -7.35
C ARG A 54 -10.53 -6.05 -6.13
N SER A 55 -10.98 -4.81 -6.08
CA SER A 55 -11.95 -4.35 -5.08
C SER A 55 -13.27 -4.01 -5.76
N TYR A 56 -14.37 -4.55 -5.23
CA TYR A 56 -15.73 -4.29 -5.73
C TYR A 56 -16.77 -4.15 -4.61
N LYS A 57 -16.37 -4.43 -3.37
CA LYS A 57 -17.24 -4.36 -2.20
C LYS A 57 -17.12 -2.98 -1.57
N HIS A 58 -18.28 -2.39 -1.26
CA HIS A 58 -18.35 -1.07 -0.66
C HIS A 58 -18.78 -1.19 0.80
N PHE A 59 -18.14 -0.43 1.69
CA PHE A 59 -18.44 -0.41 3.11
C PHE A 59 -18.69 1.03 3.56
N VAL A 60 -19.72 1.23 4.38
CA VAL A 60 -19.95 2.47 5.12
C VAL A 60 -19.70 2.17 6.59
N GLY A 61 -18.58 2.66 7.12
CA GLY A 61 -18.05 2.18 8.39
C GLY A 61 -17.77 0.67 8.32
N THR A 62 -18.46 -0.12 9.14
CA THR A 62 -18.32 -1.59 9.20
C THR A 62 -19.39 -2.34 8.40
N ILE A 63 -20.32 -1.64 7.74
CA ILE A 63 -21.50 -2.24 7.09
C ILE A 63 -21.27 -2.35 5.58
N GLU A 64 -21.20 -3.58 5.08
CA GLU A 64 -21.15 -3.89 3.64
C GLU A 64 -22.44 -3.44 2.95
N GLN A 65 -22.32 -2.64 1.89
CA GLN A 65 -23.43 -2.19 1.06
C GLN A 65 -23.72 -3.22 -0.03
N LYS A 66 -24.29 -4.36 0.36
CA LYS A 66 -24.57 -5.50 -0.56
C LYS A 66 -25.45 -5.12 -1.75
N GLN A 67 -26.42 -4.23 -1.51
CA GLN A 67 -27.30 -3.63 -2.53
C GLN A 67 -26.53 -3.16 -3.77
N ARG A 68 -25.35 -2.54 -3.60
CA ARG A 68 -24.60 -2.01 -4.74
C ARG A 68 -24.19 -3.09 -5.75
N VAL A 69 -23.84 -4.28 -5.25
CA VAL A 69 -23.48 -5.42 -6.11
C VAL A 69 -24.73 -6.02 -6.76
N GLU A 70 -25.84 -6.11 -6.02
CA GLU A 70 -27.12 -6.61 -6.52
C GLU A 70 -27.67 -5.71 -7.64
N GLU A 71 -27.50 -4.40 -7.53
CA GLU A 71 -27.94 -3.40 -8.50
C GLU A 71 -26.92 -3.12 -9.61
N GLY A 72 -25.72 -3.71 -9.53
CA GLY A 72 -24.65 -3.43 -10.50
C GLY A 72 -24.12 -1.99 -10.43
N SER A 73 -24.28 -1.28 -9.31
CA SER A 73 -23.85 0.11 -9.07
C SER A 73 -22.52 0.22 -8.31
N GLU A 74 -21.88 -0.92 -8.03
CA GLU A 74 -20.60 -1.01 -7.35
C GLU A 74 -19.46 -0.41 -8.18
N VAL A 75 -18.46 0.11 -7.48
CA VAL A 75 -17.21 0.56 -8.08
C VAL A 75 -16.25 -0.61 -8.10
N ILE A 76 -15.68 -0.90 -9.25
CA ILE A 76 -14.72 -1.99 -9.41
C ILE A 76 -13.36 -1.39 -9.72
N ASN A 77 -12.39 -1.52 -8.80
CA ASN A 77 -11.00 -1.24 -9.11
C ASN A 77 -10.28 -2.55 -9.42
N HIS A 78 -9.44 -2.55 -10.46
CA HIS A 78 -8.37 -3.52 -10.61
C HIS A 78 -7.05 -2.79 -10.46
N SER A 79 -6.23 -3.27 -9.54
CA SER A 79 -4.97 -2.64 -9.20
C SER A 79 -3.83 -3.63 -9.41
N TYR A 80 -2.97 -3.36 -10.39
CA TYR A 80 -1.70 -4.04 -10.56
C TYR A 80 -0.55 -3.12 -10.19
N GLU A 81 0.36 -3.62 -9.37
CA GLU A 81 1.55 -2.90 -8.90
C GLU A 81 2.75 -3.83 -9.03
N LEU A 82 3.86 -3.32 -9.55
CA LEU A 82 5.17 -3.96 -9.56
C LEU A 82 6.16 -3.03 -8.87
N ASP A 83 6.57 -3.40 -7.66
CA ASP A 83 7.63 -2.71 -6.94
C ASP A 83 9.00 -3.27 -7.36
N VAL A 84 9.83 -2.41 -7.93
CA VAL A 84 11.23 -2.71 -8.25
C VAL A 84 12.10 -2.10 -7.16
N THR A 85 12.76 -2.93 -6.36
CA THR A 85 13.63 -2.48 -5.27
C THR A 85 15.07 -2.88 -5.52
N ALA A 86 15.96 -1.89 -5.59
CA ALA A 86 17.41 -2.10 -5.65
C ALA A 86 18.03 -1.76 -4.30
N THR A 87 18.65 -2.74 -3.64
CA THR A 87 19.30 -2.57 -2.33
C THR A 87 20.81 -2.78 -2.44
N ARG A 88 21.60 -1.80 -2.01
CA ARG A 88 23.05 -1.89 -1.87
C ARG A 88 23.43 -2.14 -0.42
N THR A 89 24.16 -3.21 -0.16
CA THR A 89 24.83 -3.42 1.13
C THR A 89 26.13 -2.65 1.18
N LEU A 90 26.28 -1.81 2.22
CA LEU A 90 27.50 -1.06 2.47
C LEU A 90 28.45 -1.84 3.39
N ASN A 91 27.91 -2.46 4.44
CA ASN A 91 28.65 -3.31 5.39
C ASN A 91 27.69 -4.27 6.12
N SER A 92 28.16 -4.97 7.17
CA SER A 92 27.32 -5.93 7.92
C SER A 92 26.07 -5.31 8.54
N ARG A 93 26.03 -3.98 8.73
CA ARG A 93 24.91 -3.30 9.39
C ARG A 93 24.13 -2.38 8.48
N TRP A 94 24.78 -1.72 7.53
CA TRP A 94 24.19 -0.67 6.72
C TRP A 94 23.85 -1.12 5.31
N SER A 95 22.67 -0.71 4.85
CA SER A 95 22.23 -0.82 3.47
C SER A 95 21.45 0.40 3.02
N LEU A 96 21.44 0.65 1.71
CA LEU A 96 20.64 1.68 1.06
C LEU A 96 19.70 0.99 0.07
N ALA A 97 18.46 1.41 -0.02
CA ALA A 97 17.51 0.91 -1.01
C ALA A 97 16.87 2.04 -1.80
N MET A 98 16.60 1.77 -3.06
CA MET A 98 15.74 2.56 -3.93
C MET A 98 14.57 1.69 -4.37
N ILE A 99 13.36 2.21 -4.27
CA ILE A 99 12.11 1.54 -4.64
C ILE A 99 11.43 2.37 -5.73
N LEU A 100 11.07 1.73 -6.84
CA LEU A 100 10.31 2.32 -7.94
C LEU A 100 9.08 1.46 -8.24
N PRO A 101 7.87 1.94 -7.88
CA PRO A 101 6.63 1.27 -8.25
C PRO A 101 6.28 1.51 -9.72
N ILE A 102 5.81 0.48 -10.41
CA ILE A 102 5.17 0.56 -11.73
C ILE A 102 3.72 0.11 -11.54
N MET A 103 2.77 0.92 -11.96
CA MET A 103 1.35 0.70 -11.67
C MET A 103 0.50 0.72 -12.92
N ASP A 104 -0.43 -0.23 -12.99
CA ASP A 104 -1.48 -0.30 -13.97
C ASP A 104 -2.82 -0.46 -13.24
N PHE A 105 -3.61 0.60 -13.24
CA PHE A 105 -4.86 0.67 -12.53
C PHE A 105 -6.01 0.91 -13.48
N SER A 106 -7.13 0.25 -13.18
CA SER A 106 -8.42 0.53 -13.81
C SER A 106 -9.50 0.68 -12.77
N ARG A 107 -10.47 1.54 -13.07
CA ARG A 107 -11.64 1.77 -12.24
C ARG A 107 -12.88 1.82 -13.10
N SER A 108 -13.86 1.01 -12.76
CA SER A 108 -15.16 0.97 -13.41
C SER A 108 -16.27 1.43 -12.48
N SER A 109 -17.13 2.34 -12.95
CA SER A 109 -18.23 2.87 -12.15
C SER A 109 -19.39 3.40 -13.02
N LEU A 110 -20.54 3.66 -12.37
CA LEU A 110 -21.69 4.37 -12.96
C LEU A 110 -21.68 5.85 -12.57
N TYR A 111 -21.60 6.14 -11.26
CA TYR A 111 -21.85 7.48 -10.71
C TYR A 111 -20.79 8.52 -11.08
N GLU A 112 -19.58 8.12 -11.45
CA GLU A 112 -18.54 9.04 -11.93
C GLU A 112 -18.80 9.48 -13.37
N HIS A 113 -19.68 8.75 -14.07
CA HIS A 113 -20.09 8.97 -15.45
C HIS A 113 -21.51 9.53 -15.53
N ASP A 114 -22.41 8.87 -16.26
CA ASP A 114 -23.79 9.28 -16.50
C ASP A 114 -24.78 8.69 -15.48
N GLY A 115 -24.29 7.87 -14.54
CA GLY A 115 -25.10 7.16 -13.54
C GLY A 115 -25.93 6.00 -14.09
N LYS A 116 -25.80 5.64 -15.37
CA LYS A 116 -26.61 4.62 -16.05
C LYS A 116 -25.77 3.57 -16.75
N THR A 117 -24.73 4.00 -17.45
CA THR A 117 -23.86 3.18 -18.26
C THR A 117 -22.53 2.96 -17.55
N ARG A 118 -22.07 1.72 -17.52
CA ARG A 118 -20.79 1.37 -16.91
C ARG A 118 -19.65 1.72 -17.84
N HIS A 119 -18.76 2.58 -17.37
CA HIS A 119 -17.54 2.93 -18.07
C HIS A 119 -16.33 2.64 -17.19
N SER A 120 -15.15 2.64 -17.80
CA SER A 120 -13.87 2.42 -17.14
C SER A 120 -12.92 3.57 -17.42
N THR A 121 -12.17 3.94 -16.40
CA THR A 121 -11.02 4.85 -16.47
C THR A 121 -9.76 4.08 -16.11
N HIS A 122 -8.63 4.50 -16.68
CA HIS A 122 -7.37 3.79 -16.58
C HIS A 122 -6.25 4.77 -16.26
N SER A 123 -5.23 4.29 -15.54
CA SER A 123 -3.99 4.99 -15.34
C SER A 123 -2.83 4.01 -15.40
N PHE A 124 -1.76 4.40 -16.09
CA PHE A 124 -0.53 3.62 -16.15
C PHE A 124 0.67 4.53 -15.99
N GLY A 125 1.64 4.10 -15.19
CA GLY A 125 2.90 4.82 -15.06
C GLY A 125 3.70 4.41 -13.84
N ILE A 126 4.78 5.14 -13.59
CA ILE A 126 5.55 5.00 -12.36
C ILE A 126 4.80 5.64 -11.18
N GLY A 127 5.06 5.10 -9.99
CA GLY A 127 4.64 5.68 -8.73
C GLY A 127 5.64 6.64 -8.15
N ASP A 128 5.36 7.01 -6.90
CA ASP A 128 6.25 7.80 -6.06
C ASP A 128 7.43 6.94 -5.60
N ALA A 129 8.61 7.25 -6.12
CA ALA A 129 9.85 6.54 -5.82
C ALA A 129 10.26 6.79 -4.36
N ARG A 130 10.96 5.82 -3.76
CA ARG A 130 11.46 5.94 -2.39
C ARG A 130 12.93 5.62 -2.31
N PHE A 131 13.64 6.36 -1.47
CA PHE A 131 15.01 6.05 -1.09
C PHE A 131 15.09 5.88 0.42
N SER A 132 15.64 4.77 0.89
CA SER A 132 15.72 4.44 2.32
C SER A 132 17.12 3.96 2.70
N ALA A 133 17.58 4.35 3.88
CA ALA A 133 18.77 3.80 4.52
C ALA A 133 18.36 2.91 5.68
N TYR A 134 18.97 1.75 5.80
CA TYR A 134 18.68 0.77 6.85
C TYR A 134 19.92 0.45 7.66
N ARG A 135 19.69 0.15 8.93
CA ARG A 135 20.71 -0.26 9.87
C ARG A 135 20.24 -1.42 10.75
N TRP A 136 20.92 -2.56 10.70
CA TRP A 136 20.80 -3.61 11.73
C TRP A 136 21.41 -3.12 13.04
N MET A 137 20.65 -3.15 14.13
CA MET A 137 21.05 -2.63 15.43
C MET A 137 22.15 -3.47 16.07
N PHE A 138 22.03 -4.80 15.99
CA PHE A 138 23.06 -5.75 16.40
C PHE A 138 23.83 -6.28 15.19
N ASP A 139 25.08 -6.73 15.39
CA ASP A 139 25.85 -7.31 14.28
C ASP A 139 25.17 -8.61 13.81
N PRO A 140 24.70 -8.69 12.56
CA PRO A 140 24.04 -9.88 12.08
C PRO A 140 24.94 -11.14 12.09
N LYS A 141 26.27 -10.95 12.06
CA LYS A 141 27.27 -12.03 12.13
C LYS A 141 27.39 -12.70 13.49
N THR A 142 26.91 -12.07 14.54
CA THR A 142 26.96 -12.62 15.91
C THR A 142 25.57 -12.77 16.52
N SER A 143 24.62 -11.96 16.06
CA SER A 143 23.25 -11.91 16.59
C SER A 143 22.30 -12.85 15.83
N HIS A 144 22.61 -14.15 15.80
CA HIS A 144 21.79 -15.14 15.09
C HIS A 144 20.46 -15.47 15.79
N LYS A 145 20.38 -15.21 17.11
CA LYS A 145 19.17 -15.47 17.89
C LYS A 145 18.09 -14.42 17.64
N GLY A 146 18.45 -13.22 17.21
CA GLY A 146 17.49 -12.19 16.89
C GLY A 146 18.17 -10.88 16.57
N ASN A 147 17.48 -10.03 15.82
CA ASN A 147 17.98 -8.72 15.45
C ASN A 147 16.82 -7.78 15.15
N LEU A 148 17.13 -6.49 15.13
CA LEU A 148 16.23 -5.41 14.77
C LEU A 148 16.94 -4.53 13.75
N GLN A 149 16.30 -4.28 12.62
CA GLN A 149 16.70 -3.31 11.62
C GLN A 149 15.77 -2.11 11.72
N ILE A 150 16.37 -0.92 11.67
CA ILE A 150 15.66 0.34 11.59
C ILE A 150 16.00 0.98 10.24
N GLY A 151 14.99 1.46 9.54
CA GLY A 151 15.08 2.18 8.28
C GLY A 151 14.51 3.58 8.41
N ALA A 152 15.14 4.52 7.71
CA ALA A 152 14.62 5.86 7.49
C ALA A 152 14.74 6.19 6.01
N GLY A 153 13.70 6.81 5.44
CA GLY A 153 13.67 7.10 4.01
C GLY A 153 12.91 8.35 3.63
N ILE A 154 12.95 8.64 2.35
CA ILE A 154 12.24 9.73 1.70
C ILE A 154 11.46 9.18 0.50
N LYS A 155 10.18 9.53 0.43
CA LYS A 155 9.32 9.34 -0.75
C LYS A 155 9.38 10.60 -1.60
N LEU A 156 9.61 10.44 -2.90
CA LEU A 156 9.67 11.49 -3.89
C LEU A 156 8.40 11.47 -4.76
N PRO A 157 7.80 12.63 -5.08
CA PRO A 157 6.56 12.73 -5.85
C PRO A 157 6.80 12.54 -7.36
N THR A 158 7.32 11.38 -7.75
CA THR A 158 7.65 11.05 -9.14
C THR A 158 6.46 10.53 -9.93
N GLY A 159 5.44 10.00 -9.26
CA GLY A 159 4.24 9.50 -9.91
C GLY A 159 3.33 10.63 -10.37
N ASN A 160 2.61 10.42 -11.47
CA ASN A 160 1.60 11.37 -11.90
C ASN A 160 0.42 11.35 -10.90
N TYR A 161 0.17 12.49 -10.25
CA TYR A 161 -0.91 12.67 -9.26
C TYR A 161 -2.11 13.44 -9.82
N ASN A 162 -2.09 13.74 -11.12
CA ASN A 162 -3.15 14.41 -11.85
C ASN A 162 -3.41 13.71 -13.20
N TYR A 163 -3.37 12.37 -13.19
CA TYR A 163 -3.66 11.56 -14.36
C TYR A 163 -5.10 11.82 -14.80
N GLN A 164 -5.31 12.08 -16.09
CA GLN A 164 -6.61 12.50 -16.63
C GLN A 164 -7.27 11.35 -17.40
N ALA A 165 -8.59 11.29 -17.34
CA ALA A 165 -9.40 10.44 -18.21
C ALA A 165 -10.70 11.15 -18.62
N TYR A 166 -11.38 10.59 -19.62
CA TYR A 166 -12.68 11.08 -20.05
C TYR A 166 -13.81 10.46 -19.23
N PHE A 167 -14.67 11.33 -18.70
CA PHE A 167 -15.88 10.95 -17.98
C PHE A 167 -17.12 11.27 -18.80
N TYR A 168 -17.79 10.23 -19.31
CA TYR A 168 -19.06 10.32 -20.03
C TYR A 168 -20.17 10.90 -19.14
N LYS A 169 -20.74 12.04 -19.52
CA LYS A 169 -21.87 12.69 -18.79
C LYS A 169 -23.19 12.55 -19.54
N LYS A 170 -23.13 12.32 -20.85
CA LYS A 170 -24.25 12.05 -21.77
C LYS A 170 -23.77 11.06 -22.85
N PRO A 171 -24.68 10.44 -23.62
CA PRO A 171 -24.30 9.48 -24.66
C PRO A 171 -23.27 10.00 -25.68
N ASP A 172 -23.26 11.31 -25.92
CA ASP A 172 -22.45 12.02 -26.91
C ASP A 172 -21.50 13.05 -26.29
N SER A 173 -21.32 13.05 -24.97
CA SER A 173 -20.50 14.05 -24.27
C SER A 173 -19.66 13.44 -23.15
N SER A 174 -18.37 13.78 -23.17
CA SER A 174 -17.41 13.45 -22.12
C SER A 174 -16.68 14.68 -21.64
N VAL A 175 -16.33 14.70 -20.37
CA VAL A 175 -15.51 15.76 -19.76
C VAL A 175 -14.16 15.17 -19.39
N LEU A 176 -13.07 15.87 -19.72
CA LEU A 176 -11.74 15.50 -19.26
C LEU A 176 -11.59 15.90 -17.78
N GLY A 177 -11.13 14.97 -16.96
CA GLY A 177 -10.91 15.25 -15.54
C GLY A 177 -9.93 14.27 -14.90
N PRO A 178 -9.46 14.60 -13.68
CA PRO A 178 -8.56 13.71 -12.96
C PRO A 178 -9.25 12.37 -12.65
N VAL A 179 -8.53 11.28 -12.81
CA VAL A 179 -9.00 9.96 -12.34
C VAL A 179 -9.15 9.95 -10.82
N ASP A 180 -9.99 9.07 -10.29
CA ASP A 180 -10.19 8.94 -8.85
C ASP A 180 -8.88 8.66 -8.11
N GLN A 181 -8.73 9.18 -6.89
CA GLN A 181 -7.51 9.06 -6.09
C GLN A 181 -7.06 7.60 -5.88
N SER A 182 -8.00 6.66 -5.88
CA SER A 182 -7.69 5.23 -5.75
C SER A 182 -6.95 4.63 -6.96
N ILE A 183 -6.92 5.33 -8.09
CA ILE A 183 -6.18 4.96 -9.30
C ILE A 183 -5.24 6.09 -9.76
N GLN A 184 -4.78 6.95 -8.86
CA GLN A 184 -3.69 7.88 -9.18
C GLN A 184 -2.34 7.19 -8.92
N PRO A 185 -1.42 7.17 -9.90
CA PRO A 185 -0.08 6.60 -9.68
C PRO A 185 0.71 7.32 -8.58
N GLY A 186 0.68 8.66 -8.56
CA GLY A 186 1.31 9.46 -7.52
C GLY A 186 0.30 10.09 -6.58
N ASP A 187 0.73 10.51 -5.39
CA ASP A 187 -0.04 11.46 -4.58
C ASP A 187 0.50 12.90 -4.66
N GLY A 188 1.69 13.13 -5.23
CA GLY A 188 2.23 14.48 -5.43
C GLY A 188 2.81 15.13 -4.17
N GLY A 189 2.98 14.35 -3.09
CA GLY A 189 3.66 14.80 -1.87
C GLY A 189 5.02 14.13 -1.69
N THR A 190 6.01 14.90 -1.24
CA THR A 190 7.23 14.36 -0.64
C THR A 190 6.90 13.89 0.77
N GLY A 191 7.36 12.70 1.14
CA GLY A 191 7.12 12.13 2.47
C GLY A 191 8.39 11.54 3.09
N LEU A 192 8.35 11.27 4.38
CA LEU A 192 9.42 10.59 5.12
C LEU A 192 8.94 9.22 5.55
N THR A 193 9.80 8.21 5.53
CA THR A 193 9.47 6.87 5.99
C THR A 193 10.26 6.46 7.21
N VAL A 194 9.60 5.74 8.11
CA VAL A 194 10.21 5.00 9.21
C VAL A 194 9.85 3.54 9.00
N GLU A 195 10.86 2.69 9.00
CA GLU A 195 10.73 1.27 8.63
C GLU A 195 11.39 0.42 9.71
N LEU A 196 10.75 -0.68 10.09
CA LEU A 196 11.22 -1.58 11.13
C LEU A 196 11.15 -3.01 10.59
N ASN A 197 12.19 -3.80 10.81
CA ASN A 197 12.19 -5.23 10.54
C ASN A 197 12.90 -5.96 11.67
N GLY A 198 12.32 -7.03 12.19
CA GLY A 198 12.91 -7.75 13.30
C GLY A 198 12.56 -9.22 13.28
N PHE A 199 13.43 -10.01 13.89
CA PHE A 199 13.19 -11.44 14.09
C PHE A 199 13.78 -11.91 15.41
N TYR A 200 13.22 -13.00 15.94
CA TYR A 200 13.72 -13.68 17.13
C TYR A 200 13.48 -15.18 17.03
N ASN A 201 14.55 -15.95 17.17
CA ASN A 201 14.55 -17.40 17.19
C ASN A 201 14.58 -17.88 18.65
N PHE A 202 13.49 -18.52 19.10
CA PHE A 202 13.40 -19.13 20.42
C PHE A 202 14.21 -20.43 20.48
N SER A 203 14.26 -21.16 19.36
CA SER A 203 15.07 -22.36 19.17
C SER A 203 15.51 -22.48 17.70
N HIS A 204 16.15 -23.58 17.32
CA HIS A 204 16.53 -23.84 15.93
C HIS A 204 15.35 -24.15 15.01
N VAL A 205 14.17 -24.41 15.56
CA VAL A 205 12.95 -24.75 14.80
C VAL A 205 11.86 -23.68 14.95
N VAL A 206 11.85 -22.94 16.07
CA VAL A 206 10.80 -21.96 16.37
C VAL A 206 11.37 -20.55 16.37
N GLY A 207 10.80 -19.69 15.52
CA GLY A 207 11.13 -18.27 15.45
C GLY A 207 9.93 -17.41 15.11
N VAL A 208 10.07 -16.11 15.34
CA VAL A 208 9.09 -15.08 14.99
C VAL A 208 9.76 -13.96 14.23
N TYR A 209 8.99 -13.28 13.39
CA TYR A 209 9.43 -12.08 12.70
C TYR A 209 8.31 -11.05 12.67
N GLY A 210 8.70 -9.79 12.47
CA GLY A 210 7.78 -8.69 12.28
C GLY A 210 8.40 -7.57 11.48
N ASP A 211 7.56 -6.87 10.75
CA ASP A 211 7.89 -5.66 10.01
C ASP A 211 6.85 -4.57 10.25
N GLY A 212 7.32 -3.33 10.24
CA GLY A 212 6.53 -2.13 10.46
C GLY A 212 6.97 -1.05 9.48
N PHE A 213 6.01 -0.30 8.97
CA PHE A 213 6.23 0.79 8.04
C PHE A 213 5.31 1.94 8.39
N TYR A 214 5.84 3.16 8.38
CA TYR A 214 5.06 4.38 8.49
C TYR A 214 5.59 5.42 7.50
N LEU A 215 4.71 5.95 6.65
CA LEU A 215 4.94 7.07 5.74
C LEU A 215 4.28 8.31 6.33
N ILE A 216 5.10 9.31 6.63
CA ILE A 216 4.73 10.63 7.08
C ILE A 216 4.67 11.55 5.85
N ASN A 217 3.52 12.10 5.54
CA ASN A 217 3.33 13.11 4.51
C ASN A 217 3.07 14.47 5.17
N PRO A 218 4.04 15.40 5.15
CA PRO A 218 3.85 16.75 5.70
C PRO A 218 2.81 17.57 4.94
N ARG A 219 2.55 17.22 3.67
CA ARG A 219 1.55 17.86 2.82
C ARG A 219 0.20 17.19 3.05
N GLU A 220 -0.85 17.99 3.19
CA GLU A 220 -2.22 17.46 3.40
C GLU A 220 -2.93 17.13 2.08
N VAL A 221 -2.82 18.01 1.07
CA VAL A 221 -3.52 17.92 -0.22
C VAL A 221 -2.62 18.28 -1.40
N ASN A 222 -2.88 17.72 -2.58
CA ASN A 222 -2.06 17.90 -3.78
C ASN A 222 -2.62 18.91 -4.81
N GLY A 223 -3.84 19.42 -4.59
CA GLY A 223 -4.50 20.38 -5.47
C GLY A 223 -5.23 19.77 -6.67
N THR A 224 -5.14 18.45 -6.88
CA THR A 224 -5.90 17.73 -7.91
C THR A 224 -7.37 17.66 -7.52
N SER A 225 -8.27 18.07 -8.41
CA SER A 225 -9.70 18.10 -8.12
C SER A 225 -10.33 16.69 -8.00
N THR A 226 -11.18 16.49 -6.99
CA THR A 226 -12.01 15.28 -6.85
C THR A 226 -13.29 15.34 -7.69
N ALA A 227 -13.57 16.47 -8.35
CA ALA A 227 -14.79 16.68 -9.12
C ALA A 227 -14.74 16.07 -10.54
N ARG A 228 -13.62 15.45 -10.94
CA ARG A 228 -13.49 14.69 -12.21
C ARG A 228 -13.94 15.52 -13.43
N GLY A 229 -13.42 16.75 -13.52
CA GLY A 229 -13.73 17.71 -14.59
C GLY A 229 -15.03 18.49 -14.39
N GLY A 230 -15.84 18.15 -13.38
CA GLY A 230 -17.00 18.93 -12.96
C GLY A 230 -16.66 20.07 -11.99
N THR A 231 -17.68 20.84 -11.62
CA THR A 231 -17.58 21.87 -10.59
C THR A 231 -17.75 21.24 -9.20
N ALA A 232 -16.81 21.50 -8.29
CA ALA A 232 -16.92 21.07 -6.90
C ALA A 232 -18.16 21.68 -6.21
N SER A 233 -18.91 20.85 -5.50
CA SER A 233 -20.10 21.28 -4.76
C SER A 233 -19.75 22.23 -3.62
N ALA A 234 -20.70 23.07 -3.19
CA ALA A 234 -20.51 23.95 -2.04
C ALA A 234 -20.15 23.17 -0.77
N SER A 235 -20.75 21.99 -0.57
CA SER A 235 -20.42 21.10 0.55
C SER A 235 -18.98 20.56 0.44
N ALA A 236 -18.53 20.13 -0.74
CA ALA A 236 -17.16 19.64 -0.92
C ALA A 236 -16.13 20.71 -0.59
N LYS A 237 -16.36 21.96 -1.03
CA LYS A 237 -15.51 23.11 -0.70
C LYS A 237 -15.54 23.44 0.80
N LYS A 238 -16.73 23.41 1.42
CA LYS A 238 -16.90 23.68 2.86
C LYS A 238 -16.11 22.68 3.73
N TYR A 239 -16.01 21.43 3.29
CA TYR A 239 -15.32 20.36 4.02
C TYR A 239 -13.93 20.03 3.46
N ASN A 240 -13.39 20.84 2.54
CA ASN A 240 -12.08 20.63 1.89
C ASN A 240 -11.91 19.23 1.25
N THR A 241 -13.00 18.64 0.74
CA THR A 241 -12.99 17.34 0.03
C THR A 241 -13.02 17.50 -1.48
N ASP A 242 -12.86 18.72 -2.00
CA ASP A 242 -12.84 19.05 -3.42
C ASP A 242 -11.47 18.86 -4.07
N VAL A 243 -10.44 18.59 -3.27
CA VAL A 243 -9.07 18.28 -3.68
C VAL A 243 -8.61 16.94 -3.10
N MET A 244 -7.74 16.22 -3.81
CA MET A 244 -7.21 14.93 -3.37
C MET A 244 -6.20 15.10 -2.24
N SER A 245 -6.25 14.16 -1.29
CA SER A 245 -5.35 14.13 -0.15
C SER A 245 -4.00 13.50 -0.48
N VAL A 246 -3.01 13.84 0.34
CA VAL A 246 -1.70 13.16 0.39
C VAL A 246 -1.66 12.41 1.73
N PRO A 247 -2.21 11.19 1.81
CA PRO A 247 -2.44 10.51 3.07
C PRO A 247 -1.18 9.88 3.64
N ASP A 248 -1.02 9.89 4.96
CA ASP A 248 -0.10 8.99 5.65
C ASP A 248 -0.46 7.52 5.38
N LEU A 249 0.54 6.64 5.41
CA LEU A 249 0.36 5.21 5.21
C LEU A 249 1.09 4.44 6.30
N PHE A 250 0.46 3.43 6.87
CA PHE A 250 1.13 2.50 7.78
C PHE A 250 0.87 1.05 7.36
N MET A 251 1.82 0.19 7.70
CA MET A 251 1.68 -1.25 7.56
C MET A 251 2.40 -1.91 8.74
N ALA A 252 1.81 -2.97 9.26
CA ALA A 252 2.46 -3.88 10.18
C ALA A 252 2.19 -5.32 9.75
N ARG A 253 3.20 -6.17 9.82
CA ARG A 253 3.10 -7.59 9.55
C ARG A 253 3.94 -8.34 10.56
N GLY A 254 3.49 -9.55 10.89
CA GLY A 254 4.22 -10.45 11.75
C GLY A 254 3.89 -11.89 11.40
N GLY A 255 4.80 -12.78 11.72
CA GLY A 255 4.63 -14.20 11.50
C GLY A 255 5.52 -15.03 12.41
N ALA A 256 5.29 -16.34 12.38
CA ALA A 256 6.10 -17.32 13.08
C ALA A 256 6.54 -18.41 12.11
N ALA A 257 7.75 -18.93 12.32
CA ALA A 257 8.27 -20.12 11.68
C ALA A 257 8.38 -21.23 12.75
N VAL A 258 7.99 -22.45 12.39
CA VAL A 258 7.94 -23.63 13.27
C VAL A 258 8.50 -24.83 12.53
#